data_AF-A0A292SN70-F1
#
_entry.id   AF-A0A292SN70-F1
#
_cell.length_a   1.000
_cell.length_b   1.000
_cell.length_c   1.000
_cell.angle_alpha   90.00
_cell.angle_beta   90.00
_cell.angle_gamma   90.00
#
_symmetry.space_group_name_H-M   'P 1'
#
loop_
_entity.id
_entity.type
_entity.pdbx_description
1 polymer ?
#
loop_
_entity_poly.entity_id
_entity_poly.type
_entity_poly.pdbx_seq_one_letter_code
_entity_poly.pdbx_strand_id
1 'polypeptide(L)'
;MAEDFEHIEPFEIEELGDNDFTNGVWSERVLVITQDYEIKGSVFMPKIGKRSRVLSDILNGKKRFVAIKDCEVSYRLMPNRRTEFHDFVQLNINSIIILRPTSDSE
;
A
#
# COMPACT_ATOMS: atom_id res chain seq x y z
N MET A 1 -18.16 14.45 -35.19
CA MET A 1 -16.97 13.70 -34.79
C MET A 1 -16.98 13.64 -33.28
N ALA A 2 -17.41 12.51 -32.73
CA ALA A 2 -17.43 12.26 -31.30
C ALA A 2 -16.39 11.15 -31.05
N GLU A 3 -15.56 11.35 -30.03
CA GLU A 3 -14.35 10.59 -29.74
C GLU A 3 -14.66 9.16 -29.30
N ASP A 4 -13.85 8.22 -29.79
CA ASP A 4 -13.89 6.80 -29.43
C ASP A 4 -13.49 6.64 -27.95
N PHE A 5 -14.47 6.37 -27.09
CA PHE A 5 -14.24 5.91 -25.73
C PHE A 5 -13.93 4.41 -25.77
N GLU A 6 -12.67 4.05 -25.53
CA GLU A 6 -12.25 2.65 -25.35
C GLU A 6 -13.09 1.99 -24.24
N HIS A 7 -13.75 0.90 -24.59
CA HIS A 7 -14.57 0.09 -23.68
C HIS A 7 -13.64 -0.61 -22.69
N ILE A 8 -13.59 -0.14 -21.45
CA ILE A 8 -12.88 -0.82 -20.36
C ILE A 8 -13.85 -1.82 -19.74
N GLU A 9 -13.67 -3.09 -20.06
CA GLU A 9 -14.41 -4.19 -19.43
C GLU A 9 -14.22 -4.15 -17.90
N PRO A 10 -15.29 -4.19 -17.09
CA PRO A 10 -15.17 -4.28 -15.64
C PRO A 10 -14.54 -5.63 -15.27
N PHE A 11 -13.42 -5.57 -14.56
CA PHE A 11 -12.72 -6.74 -14.03
C PHE A 11 -13.66 -7.51 -13.07
N GLU A 12 -14.02 -8.75 -13.42
CA GLU A 12 -14.77 -9.64 -12.53
C GLU A 12 -13.89 -9.99 -11.33
N ILE A 13 -14.29 -9.54 -10.14
CA ILE A 13 -13.72 -10.01 -8.89
C ILE A 13 -14.40 -11.36 -8.63
N GLU A 14 -13.74 -12.46 -8.98
CA GLU A 14 -14.13 -13.77 -8.45
C GLU A 14 -14.17 -13.64 -6.92
N GLU A 15 -15.34 -13.88 -6.32
CA GLU A 15 -15.48 -13.99 -4.88
C GLU A 15 -14.64 -15.18 -4.40
N LEU A 16 -13.37 -14.90 -4.09
CA LEU A 16 -12.50 -15.82 -3.39
C LEU A 16 -13.16 -16.08 -2.04
N GLY A 17 -13.74 -17.28 -1.91
CA GLY A 17 -14.55 -17.67 -0.76
C GLY A 17 -13.89 -17.32 0.57
N ASP A 18 -14.74 -17.02 1.56
CA ASP A 18 -14.46 -16.45 2.89
C ASP A 18 -13.31 -17.08 3.71
N ASN A 19 -12.71 -18.17 3.25
CA ASN A 19 -11.72 -18.96 3.98
C ASN A 19 -10.26 -18.77 3.54
N ASP A 20 -9.93 -17.97 2.52
CA ASP A 20 -8.53 -17.87 2.04
C ASP A 20 -7.82 -16.53 2.33
N PHE A 21 -8.55 -15.49 2.74
CA PHE A 21 -7.94 -14.22 3.18
C PHE A 21 -7.14 -14.39 4.48
N THR A 22 -7.52 -15.34 5.33
CA THR A 22 -6.94 -15.56 6.67
C THR A 22 -5.82 -16.61 6.69
N ASN A 23 -5.66 -17.43 5.64
CA ASN A 23 -4.63 -18.49 5.58
C ASN A 23 -3.19 -17.99 5.44
N GLY A 24 -3.03 -16.68 5.28
CA GLY A 24 -1.93 -16.03 5.94
C GLY A 24 -1.74 -14.58 5.54
N VAL A 25 -1.49 -13.78 6.56
CA VAL A 25 -1.05 -12.40 6.44
C VAL A 25 0.47 -12.39 6.61
N TRP A 26 1.16 -11.57 5.83
CA TRP A 26 2.53 -11.17 6.13
C TRP A 26 2.53 -9.70 6.49
N SER A 27 3.44 -9.32 7.37
CA SER A 27 3.65 -7.93 7.76
C SER A 27 5.03 -7.46 7.31
N GLU A 28 5.11 -6.21 6.87
CA GLU A 28 6.36 -5.55 6.51
C GLU A 28 6.47 -4.25 7.28
N ARG A 29 7.67 -3.92 7.76
CA ARG A 29 7.97 -2.57 8.22
C ARG A 29 8.16 -1.66 7.02
N VAL A 30 7.48 -0.53 7.02
CA VAL A 30 7.54 0.44 5.93
C VAL A 30 8.06 1.78 6.42
N LEU A 31 8.69 2.49 5.50
CA LEU A 31 9.06 3.90 5.62
C LEU A 31 8.33 4.66 4.52
N VAL A 32 7.43 5.57 4.90
CA VAL A 32 6.78 6.48 3.96
C VAL A 32 7.38 7.87 4.12
N ILE A 33 7.88 8.39 3.02
CA ILE A 33 8.46 9.74 2.96
C ILE A 33 7.52 10.60 2.12
N THR A 34 6.98 11.64 2.76
CA THR A 34 6.19 12.68 2.10
C THR A 34 6.98 13.98 2.08
N GLN A 35 6.40 15.06 1.54
CA GLN A 35 7.03 16.38 1.58
C GLN A 35 7.29 16.85 3.03
N ASP A 36 6.32 16.67 3.91
CA ASP A 36 6.34 17.25 5.26
C ASP A 36 6.69 16.22 6.35
N TYR A 37 6.39 14.94 6.10
CA TYR A 37 6.42 13.87 7.10
C TYR A 37 7.25 12.67 6.68
N GLU A 38 7.88 12.06 7.67
CA GLU A 38 8.42 10.71 7.61
C GLU A 38 7.57 9.82 8.54
N ILE A 39 7.04 8.72 8.00
CA ILE A 39 6.14 7.82 8.72
C ILE A 39 6.74 6.43 8.71
N LYS A 40 7.00 5.87 9.90
CA LYS A 40 7.44 4.49 10.09
C LYS A 40 6.32 3.68 10.70
N GLY A 41 6.12 2.46 10.25
CA GLY A 41 5.11 1.58 10.86
C GLY A 41 5.06 0.22 10.18
N SER A 42 3.95 -0.49 10.36
CA SER A 42 3.74 -1.83 9.82
C SER A 42 2.54 -1.86 8.87
N VAL A 43 2.72 -2.47 7.70
CA VAL A 43 1.61 -2.80 6.79
C VAL A 43 1.36 -4.31 6.82
N PHE A 44 0.10 -4.70 6.64
CA PHE A 44 -0.33 -6.08 6.64
C PHE A 44 -0.92 -6.41 5.28
N MET A 45 -0.35 -7.42 4.63
CA MET A 45 -0.70 -7.80 3.27
C MET A 45 -1.09 -9.28 3.22
N PRO A 46 -2.05 -9.66 2.37
CA PRO A 46 -2.40 -11.07 2.20
C PRO A 46 -1.24 -11.82 1.51
N LYS A 47 -0.99 -13.07 1.91
CA LYS A 47 0.08 -13.93 1.33
C LYS A 47 -0.10 -14.19 -0.16
N ILE A 48 -1.33 -14.11 -0.68
CA ILE A 48 -1.62 -14.20 -2.12
C ILE A 48 -0.86 -13.13 -2.94
N GLY A 49 -0.42 -12.07 -2.27
CA GLY A 49 0.36 -10.98 -2.82
C GLY A 49 1.84 -11.24 -3.10
N LYS A 50 2.40 -12.41 -2.75
CA LYS A 50 3.81 -12.70 -3.06
C LYS A 50 4.15 -12.69 -4.56
N ARG A 51 3.16 -12.62 -5.46
CA ARG A 51 3.35 -12.32 -6.89
C ARG A 51 3.17 -10.81 -7.14
N SER A 52 4.28 -10.13 -7.47
CA SER A 52 4.46 -8.66 -7.53
C SER A 52 3.32 -7.85 -8.20
N ARG A 53 2.73 -8.38 -9.28
CA ARG A 53 1.69 -7.69 -10.05
C ARG A 53 0.34 -7.62 -9.34
N VAL A 54 -0.08 -8.72 -8.71
CA VAL A 54 -1.40 -8.87 -8.09
C VAL A 54 -1.60 -7.88 -6.94
N LEU A 55 -0.57 -7.63 -6.12
CA LEU A 55 -0.66 -6.63 -5.05
C LEU A 55 -0.82 -5.21 -5.56
N SER A 56 -0.08 -4.86 -6.61
CA SER A 56 -0.15 -3.52 -7.17
C SER A 56 -1.54 -3.28 -7.75
N ASP A 57 -2.13 -4.28 -8.43
CA ASP A 57 -3.48 -4.19 -8.97
C ASP A 57 -4.54 -4.08 -7.85
N ILE A 58 -4.42 -4.87 -6.77
CA ILE A 58 -5.31 -4.79 -5.60
C ILE A 58 -5.27 -3.40 -4.96
N LEU A 59 -4.07 -2.84 -4.77
CA LEU A 59 -3.88 -1.55 -4.12
C LEU A 59 -4.27 -0.35 -5.00
N ASN A 60 -4.27 -0.52 -6.33
CA ASN A 60 -4.66 0.52 -7.29
C ASN A 60 -6.12 0.43 -7.75
N GLY A 61 -6.94 -0.40 -7.11
CA GLY A 61 -8.39 -0.49 -7.34
C GLY A 61 -9.16 0.80 -7.01
N LYS A 62 -10.48 0.69 -6.82
CA LYS A 62 -11.37 1.86 -6.59
C LYS A 62 -11.03 2.69 -5.35
N LYS A 63 -10.44 2.07 -4.31
CA LYS A 63 -9.98 2.74 -3.10
C LYS A 63 -8.45 2.65 -3.05
N ARG A 64 -7.78 3.79 -3.19
CA ARG A 64 -6.32 3.87 -3.22
C ARG A 64 -5.81 4.46 -1.91
N PHE A 65 -5.60 3.59 -0.95
CA PHE A 65 -5.01 3.97 0.33
C PHE A 65 -4.14 2.85 0.90
N VAL A 66 -3.24 3.22 1.80
CA VAL A 66 -2.46 2.27 2.61
C VAL A 66 -2.81 2.51 4.07
N ALA A 67 -3.13 1.42 4.76
CA ALA A 67 -3.30 1.40 6.21
C ALA A 67 -1.99 1.00 6.87
N ILE A 68 -1.47 1.86 7.76
CA ILE A 68 -0.25 1.62 8.51
C ILE A 68 -0.61 1.55 9.99
N LYS A 69 -0.10 0.55 10.69
CA LYS A 69 -0.25 0.38 12.14
C LYS A 69 1.04 0.72 12.88
N ASP A 70 0.91 1.04 14.16
CA ASP A 70 2.03 1.29 15.08
C ASP A 70 2.97 2.37 14.52
N CYS A 71 2.38 3.51 14.16
CA CYS A 71 3.01 4.56 13.39
C CYS A 71 3.83 5.50 14.27
N GLU A 72 5.05 5.78 13.82
CA GLU A 72 5.88 6.88 14.29
C GLU A 72 5.93 7.94 13.18
N VAL A 73 5.45 9.15 13.47
CA VAL A 73 5.34 10.25 12.51
C VAL A 73 6.25 11.40 12.94
N SER A 74 7.25 11.71 12.12
CA SER A 74 8.18 12.82 12.35
C SER A 74 8.07 13.88 11.26
N TYR A 75 8.34 15.14 11.62
CA TYR A 75 8.28 16.29 10.71
C TYR A 75 9.65 16.51 10.06
N ARG A 76 9.70 16.48 8.72
CA ARG A 76 10.96 16.58 7.97
C ARG A 76 11.54 18.00 7.96
N LEU A 77 10.67 19.00 7.86
CA LEU A 77 11.06 20.41 7.76
C LEU A 77 11.23 21.10 9.12
N MET A 78 10.85 20.42 10.21
CA MET A 78 10.91 20.95 11.57
C MET A 78 11.51 19.90 12.50
N PRO A 79 12.84 19.69 12.48
CA PRO A 79 13.50 18.63 13.24
C PRO A 79 13.35 18.78 14.76
N ASN A 80 13.06 19.99 15.24
CA ASN A 80 12.82 20.25 16.66
C ASN A 80 11.38 19.93 17.10
N ARG A 81 10.49 19.57 16.17
CA ARG A 81 9.11 19.20 16.48
C ARG A 81 9.08 17.75 16.95
N ARG A 82 8.31 17.50 18.02
CA ARG A 82 8.19 16.18 18.63
C ARG A 82 7.57 15.18 17.66
N THR A 83 8.17 13.99 17.60
CA THR A 83 7.61 12.81 16.93
C THR A 83 6.28 12.40 17.56
N GLU A 84 5.28 12.16 16.73
CA GLU A 84 3.96 11.71 17.12
C GLU A 84 3.83 10.20 16.95
N PHE A 85 3.08 9.56 17.84
CA PHE A 85 2.83 8.12 17.79
C PHE A 85 1.34 7.87 17.64
N HIS A 86 0.99 7.03 16.67
CA HIS A 86 -0.41 6.74 16.33
C HIS A 86 -0.59 5.24 16.12
N ASP A 87 -1.64 4.66 16.71
CA ASP A 87 -1.93 3.23 16.53
C ASP A 87 -2.26 2.88 15.07
N PHE A 88 -2.80 3.85 14.34
CA PHE A 88 -3.27 3.68 12.97
C PHE A 88 -3.19 4.98 12.17
N VAL A 89 -2.68 4.89 10.94
CA VAL A 89 -2.69 5.97 9.94
C VAL A 89 -3.19 5.41 8.62
N GLN A 90 -4.18 6.10 8.02
CA GLN A 90 -4.62 5.85 6.65
C GLN A 90 -4.00 6.90 5.72
N LEU A 91 -3.19 6.44 4.76
CA LEU A 91 -2.63 7.30 3.72
C LEU A 91 -3.43 7.16 2.44
N ASN A 92 -4.14 8.21 2.05
CA ASN A 92 -4.84 8.28 0.77
C ASN A 92 -3.85 8.75 -0.31
N ILE A 93 -3.65 7.96 -1.35
CA ILE A 93 -2.66 8.24 -2.40
C ILE A 93 -3.21 7.84 -3.77
N ASN A 94 -2.79 8.56 -4.81
CA ASN A 94 -3.35 8.37 -6.14
C ASN A 94 -2.88 7.10 -6.86
N SER A 95 -1.71 6.56 -6.48
CA SER A 95 -1.14 5.35 -7.05
C SER A 95 -0.15 4.73 -6.07
N ILE A 96 -0.09 3.40 -6.03
CA ILE A 96 0.86 2.64 -5.22
C ILE A 96 1.78 1.84 -6.13
N ILE A 97 3.09 2.00 -5.98
CA ILE A 97 4.11 1.22 -6.70
C ILE A 97 4.90 0.44 -5.65
N ILE A 98 4.86 -0.89 -5.72
CA ILE A 98 5.69 -1.76 -4.88
C ILE A 98 6.95 -2.11 -5.66
N LEU A 99 8.08 -1.60 -5.18
CA LEU A 99 9.40 -1.98 -5.70
C LEU A 99 9.98 -3.07 -4.80
N ARG A 100 10.22 -4.26 -5.35
CA ARG A 100 11.06 -5.25 -4.67
C ARG A 100 12.48 -5.10 -5.19
N PRO A 101 13.48 -4.92 -4.30
CA PRO A 101 14.87 -4.96 -4.73
C PRO A 101 15.14 -6.31 -5.37
N THR A 102 15.76 -6.31 -6.55
CA THR A 102 16.39 -7.52 -7.06
C THR A 102 17.61 -7.76 -6.17
N SER A 103 17.55 -8.79 -5.35
CA SER A 103 18.77 -9.35 -4.79
C SER A 103 19.57 -9.90 -5.97
N ASP A 104 20.46 -9.09 -6.53
CA ASP A 104 21.60 -9.61 -7.26
C ASP A 104 22.57 -10.16 -6.21
N SER A 105 22.27 -11.37 -5.74
CA SER A 105 23.30 -12.23 -5.18
C SER A 105 24.05 -12.83 -6.36
N GLU A 106 25.16 -12.18 -6.72
CA GLU A 106 26.37 -12.89 -7.18
C GLU A 106 27.40 -12.85 -6.04
#